data_AF-A0A3D0NPV3-F1
#
_entry.id   AF-A0A3D0NPV3-F1
#
_cell.length_a   1.000
_cell.length_b   1.000
_cell.length_c   1.000
_cell.angle_alpha   90.00
_cell.angle_beta   90.00
_cell.angle_gamma   90.00
#
_symmetry.space_group_name_H-M   'P 1'
#
loop_
_entity.id
_entity.type
_entity.pdbx_description
1 polymer ?
#
loop_
_entity_poly.entity_id
_entity_poly.type
_entity_poly.pdbx_seq_one_letter_code
_entity_poly.pdbx_strand_id
1 'polypeptide(L)'
;LEGISNIDDHSDRNGMHIEITLKREASPNVVLNSLYRNSQMQITYGIILLAIVGGEPKILTLKDILQHYIDFQVDVITRRTIFDLRKAEERAHI
;
A
#
# COMPACT_ATOMS: atom_id res chain seq x y z
N LEU A 1 -5.74 -24.94 -19.76
CA LEU A 1 -5.09 -25.45 -18.53
C LEU A 1 -5.48 -26.91 -18.38
N GLU A 2 -4.50 -27.82 -18.38
CA GLU A 2 -4.75 -29.24 -18.17
C GLU A 2 -4.68 -29.59 -16.69
N GLY A 3 -5.33 -30.68 -16.28
CA GLY A 3 -5.30 -31.17 -14.91
C GLY A 3 -6.31 -30.55 -13.95
N ILE A 4 -7.13 -29.58 -14.38
CA ILE A 4 -8.28 -29.06 -13.62
C ILE A 4 -9.55 -29.81 -14.05
N SER A 5 -10.35 -30.24 -13.08
CA SER A 5 -11.65 -30.90 -13.32
C SER A 5 -12.83 -29.97 -13.08
N ASN A 6 -12.78 -29.11 -12.05
CA ASN A 6 -13.83 -28.13 -11.75
C ASN A 6 -13.27 -26.88 -11.06
N ILE A 7 -14.04 -25.79 -11.11
CA ILE A 7 -13.78 -24.56 -10.36
C ILE A 7 -15.11 -24.10 -9.76
N ASP A 8 -15.16 -23.94 -8.44
CA ASP A 8 -16.34 -23.54 -7.69
C ASP A 8 -16.05 -22.31 -6.81
N ASP A 9 -17.04 -21.43 -6.66
CA ASP A 9 -16.97 -20.26 -5.78
C ASP A 9 -17.92 -20.45 -4.60
N HIS A 10 -17.34 -20.60 -3.41
CA HIS A 10 -18.01 -20.76 -2.12
C HIS A 10 -17.93 -19.49 -1.27
N SER A 11 -17.61 -18.34 -1.89
CA SER A 11 -17.51 -17.06 -1.19
C SER A 11 -18.84 -16.64 -0.57
N ASP A 12 -18.79 -16.17 0.67
CA ASP A 12 -19.96 -15.73 1.43
C ASP A 12 -19.67 -14.40 2.17
N ARG A 13 -20.56 -14.02 3.08
CA ARG A 13 -20.39 -12.80 3.89
C ARG A 13 -19.22 -12.87 4.88
N ASN A 14 -18.69 -14.05 5.14
CA ASN A 14 -17.62 -14.31 6.10
C ASN A 14 -16.25 -14.40 5.41
N GLY A 15 -16.20 -14.61 4.09
CA GLY A 15 -14.95 -14.57 3.34
C GLY A 15 -15.05 -15.05 1.91
N MET A 16 -13.97 -14.84 1.17
CA MET A 16 -13.80 -15.35 -0.19
C MET A 16 -13.23 -16.77 -0.15
N HIS A 17 -13.84 -17.70 -0.88
CA HIS A 17 -13.37 -19.09 -0.98
C HIS A 17 -13.59 -19.61 -2.40
N ILE A 18 -12.50 -19.81 -3.14
CA ILE A 18 -12.51 -20.41 -4.48
C ILE A 18 -11.88 -21.79 -4.40
N GLU A 19 -12.61 -22.81 -4.81
CA GLU A 19 -12.16 -24.19 -4.87
C GLU A 19 -11.80 -24.58 -6.31
N ILE A 20 -10.62 -25.17 -6.51
CA ILE A 20 -10.17 -25.68 -7.81
C ILE A 20 -9.91 -27.18 -7.65
N THR A 21 -10.82 -27.99 -8.18
CA THR A 21 -10.68 -29.45 -8.14
C THR A 21 -9.74 -29.91 -9.26
N LEU A 22 -8.81 -30.81 -8.92
CA LEU A 22 -7.85 -31.37 -9.87
C LEU A 22 -8.27 -32.76 -10.36
N LYS A 23 -7.82 -33.12 -11.56
CA LYS A 23 -7.91 -34.50 -12.06
C LYS A 23 -6.99 -35.41 -11.24
N ARG A 24 -7.35 -36.70 -11.13
CA ARG A 24 -6.67 -37.68 -10.26
C ARG A 24 -5.18 -37.86 -10.60
N GLU A 25 -4.83 -37.76 -11.87
CA GLU A 25 -3.49 -37.91 -12.41
C GLU A 25 -2.70 -36.59 -12.46
N ALA A 26 -3.33 -35.46 -12.13
CA ALA A 26 -2.69 -34.16 -12.21
C ALA A 26 -1.76 -33.92 -11.02
N SER A 27 -0.56 -33.40 -11.29
CA SER A 27 0.33 -32.91 -10.24
C SER A 27 -0.12 -31.51 -9.77
N PRO A 28 -0.50 -31.33 -8.49
CA PRO A 28 -1.00 -30.04 -8.00
C PRO A 28 -0.02 -28.88 -8.19
N ASN A 29 1.27 -29.12 -7.94
CA ASN A 29 2.30 -28.09 -8.08
C ASN A 29 2.49 -27.64 -9.53
N VAL A 30 2.35 -28.56 -10.50
CA VAL A 30 2.47 -28.23 -11.93
C VAL A 30 1.28 -27.37 -12.37
N VAL A 31 0.06 -27.74 -11.96
CA VAL A 31 -1.14 -26.97 -12.26
C VAL A 31 -1.07 -25.59 -11.59
N LEU A 32 -0.66 -25.51 -10.32
CA LEU A 32 -0.50 -24.24 -9.61
C LEU A 32 0.53 -23.31 -10.26
N ASN A 33 1.69 -23.83 -10.65
CA ASN A 33 2.72 -23.05 -11.36
C ASN A 33 2.22 -22.55 -12.72
N SER A 34 1.42 -23.37 -13.42
CA SER A 34 0.78 -22.96 -14.67
C SER A 34 -0.27 -21.87 -14.44
N LEU A 35 -1.04 -21.96 -13.36
CA LEU A 35 -2.00 -20.92 -12.96
C LEU A 35 -1.29 -19.61 -12.62
N TYR A 36 -0.20 -19.63 -11.84
CA TYR A 36 0.57 -18.42 -11.55
C TYR A 36 1.15 -17.76 -12.80
N ARG A 37 1.56 -18.54 -13.80
CA ARG A 37 2.13 -18.01 -15.04
C ARG A 37 1.10 -17.47 -16.03
N ASN A 38 -0.07 -18.09 -16.10
CA ASN A 38 -1.05 -17.85 -17.17
C ASN A 38 -2.33 -17.15 -16.68
N SER A 39 -2.40 -16.77 -15.41
CA SER A 39 -3.52 -16.04 -14.82
C SER A 39 -3.05 -14.86 -13.96
N GLN A 40 -3.99 -14.08 -13.43
CA GLN A 40 -3.70 -12.95 -12.53
C GLN A 40 -3.46 -13.38 -11.07
N MET A 41 -3.33 -14.67 -10.78
CA MET A 41 -3.04 -15.15 -9.42
C MET A 41 -1.66 -14.74 -8.89
N GLN A 42 -0.72 -14.40 -9.79
CA GLN A 42 0.56 -13.82 -9.42
C GLN A 42 0.89 -12.67 -10.38
N ILE A 43 1.00 -11.46 -9.84
CA ILE A 43 1.35 -10.26 -10.61
C ILE A 43 2.51 -9.53 -9.95
N THR A 44 3.31 -8.83 -10.75
CA THR A 44 4.35 -7.93 -10.25
C THR A 44 3.77 -6.52 -10.15
N TYR A 45 4.09 -5.80 -9.08
CA TYR A 45 3.75 -4.40 -8.93
C TYR A 45 5.02 -3.54 -8.95
N GLY A 46 5.07 -2.59 -9.89
CA GLY A 46 6.17 -1.63 -9.99
C GLY A 46 5.96 -0.48 -9.00
N ILE A 47 6.86 -0.35 -8.03
CA ILE A 47 6.81 0.74 -7.04
C ILE A 47 7.78 1.84 -7.46
N ILE A 48 7.27 3.08 -7.52
CA ILE A 48 8.08 4.29 -7.67
C ILE A 48 7.65 5.32 -6.63
N LEU A 49 8.62 5.82 -5.88
CA LEU A 49 8.42 6.86 -4.88
C LEU A 49 8.63 8.22 -5.52
N LEU A 50 7.61 8.73 -6.22
CA LEU A 50 7.64 10.01 -6.94
C LEU A 50 6.70 11.01 -6.27
N ALA A 51 7.20 12.20 -5.94
CA ALA A 51 6.42 13.27 -5.33
C ALA A 51 6.87 14.66 -5.80
N ILE A 52 6.07 15.70 -5.51
CA ILE A 52 6.47 17.09 -5.75
C ILE A 52 7.25 17.61 -4.55
N VAL A 53 8.46 18.12 -4.79
CA VAL A 53 9.31 18.75 -3.76
C VAL A 53 9.75 20.11 -4.28
N GLY A 54 9.30 21.18 -3.62
CA GLY A 54 9.65 22.55 -4.02
C GLY A 54 9.07 22.96 -5.38
N GLY A 55 7.93 22.39 -5.78
CA GLY A 55 7.26 22.70 -7.05
C GLY A 55 7.67 21.81 -8.22
N GLU A 56 8.63 20.91 -8.04
CA GLU A 56 9.13 20.02 -9.10
C GLU A 56 8.97 18.54 -8.76
N PRO A 57 8.72 17.65 -9.74
CA PRO A 57 8.64 16.21 -9.53
C PRO A 57 10.02 15.60 -9.23
N LYS A 58 10.12 14.82 -8.16
CA LYS A 58 11.34 14.12 -7.73
C LYS A 58 11.05 12.68 -7.35
N ILE A 59 11.95 11.79 -7.78
CA ILE A 59 12.02 10.42 -7.27
C ILE A 59 12.78 10.47 -5.95
N LEU A 60 12.23 9.86 -4.91
CA LEU A 60 12.69 9.96 -3.54
C LEU A 60 13.04 8.59 -2.97
N THR A 61 14.01 8.54 -2.07
CA THR A 61 14.18 7.38 -1.19
C THR A 61 13.18 7.44 -0.03
N LEU A 62 13.01 6.33 0.69
CA LEU A 62 12.22 6.34 1.93
C LEU A 62 12.76 7.35 2.95
N LYS A 63 14.08 7.50 3.04
CA LYS A 63 14.71 8.47 3.93
C LYS A 63 14.33 9.90 3.57
N ASP A 64 14.34 10.25 2.28
CA ASP A 64 13.99 11.60 1.82
C ASP A 64 12.53 11.92 2.12
N ILE A 65 11.61 10.96 1.91
CA ILE A 65 10.20 11.11 2.27
C ILE A 65 10.04 11.39 3.76
N LEU A 66 10.69 10.59 4.61
CA LEU A 66 10.61 10.75 6.06
C LEU A 66 11.21 12.09 6.50
N GLN A 67 12.32 12.52 5.90
CA GLN A 67 12.93 13.81 6.21
C GLN A 67 12.01 14.97 5.84
N HIS A 68 11.43 14.95 4.62
CA HIS A 68 10.47 15.97 4.21
C HIS A 68 9.25 16.03 5.13
N TYR A 69 8.76 14.88 5.59
CA TYR A 69 7.68 14.83 6.57
C TYR A 69 8.08 15.44 7.91
N ILE A 70 9.27 15.11 8.43
CA ILE A 70 9.78 15.65 9.69
C ILE A 70 9.96 17.17 9.60
N ASP A 71 10.56 17.67 8.53
CA ASP A 71 10.78 19.09 8.32
C ASP A 71 9.44 19.86 8.30
N PHE A 72 8.44 19.30 7.61
CA PHE A 72 7.08 19.84 7.63
C PHE A 72 6.47 19.83 9.04
N GLN A 73 6.62 18.75 9.80
CA GLN A 73 6.11 18.67 11.18
C GLN A 73 6.77 19.69 12.10
N VAL A 74 8.08 19.90 11.99
CA VAL A 74 8.81 20.91 12.78
C VAL A 74 8.24 22.31 12.52
N ASP A 75 8.01 22.67 11.25
CA ASP A 75 7.41 23.96 10.90
C ASP A 75 5.98 24.11 11.43
N VAL A 76 5.13 23.09 11.27
CA VAL A 76 3.76 23.10 11.80
C VAL A 76 3.74 23.28 13.32
N ILE A 77 4.56 22.53 14.04
CA ILE A 77 4.64 22.61 15.50
C ILE A 77 5.14 23.98 15.94
N THR A 78 6.18 24.50 15.28
CA THR A 78 6.74 25.83 15.58
C THR A 78 5.68 26.92 15.40
N ARG A 79 4.95 26.91 14.27
CA ARG A 79 3.87 27.87 14.00
C ARG A 79 2.77 27.78 15.05
N ARG A 80 2.38 26.56 15.46
CA ARG A 80 1.38 26.34 16.52
C ARG A 80 1.86 26.92 17.85
N THR A 81 3.10 26.62 18.25
CA THR A 81 3.65 27.10 19.52
C THR A 81 3.78 28.63 19.56
N ILE A 82 4.18 29.27 18.46
CA ILE A 82 4.20 30.73 18.36
C ILE A 82 2.79 31.33 18.49
N PHE A 83 1.80 30.72 17.85
CA PHE A 83 0.41 31.15 17.96
C PHE A 83 -0.09 31.06 19.41
N ASP A 84 0.16 29.93 20.08
CA ASP A 84 -0.25 29.72 21.47
C ASP A 84 0.44 30.71 22.42
N LEU A 85 1.73 31.02 22.19
CA LEU A 85 2.47 32.01 22.95
C LEU A 85 1.84 33.40 22.83
N ARG A 86 1.59 33.89 21.61
CA ARG A 86 0.98 35.21 21.38
C ARG A 86 -0.38 35.34 22.07
N LYS A 87 -1.20 34.29 21.96
CA LYS A 87 -2.51 34.24 22.62
C LYS A 87 -2.40 34.26 24.15
N ALA A 88 -1.36 33.65 24.72
CA ALA A 88 -1.10 33.70 26.15
C ALA A 88 -0.63 35.09 26.61
N GLU A 89 0.26 35.73 25.84
CA GLU A 89 0.75 37.10 26.11
C GLU A 89 -0.38 38.14 26.05
N GLU A 90 -1.24 38.08 25.03
CA GLU A 90 -2.42 38.95 24.89
C GLU A 90 -3.38 38.80 26.09
N ARG A 91 -3.55 37.59 26.62
CA ARG A 91 -4.36 37.34 27.82
C ARG A 91 -3.73 37.90 29.10
N ALA A 92 -2.40 37.87 29.20
CA ALA A 92 -1.67 38.39 30.36
C ALA A 92 -1.56 39.92 30.36
N HIS A 93 -1.73 40.56 29.20
CA HIS A 93 -1.74 42.02 29.03
C HIS A 93 -3.10 42.68 29.28
N ILE A 94 -4.14 41.90 29.62
CA ILE A 94 -5.46 42.37 30.09
C ILE A 94 -5.46 42.35 31.62
#